data_AF-A0A6C0J5H1-F1
#
_entry.id   AF-A0A6C0J5H1-F1
#
_cell.length_a   1.000
_cell.length_b   1.000
_cell.length_c   1.000
_cell.angle_alpha   90.00
_cell.angle_beta   90.00
_cell.angle_gamma   90.00
#
_symmetry.space_group_name_H-M   'P 1'
#
loop_
_entity.id
_entity.type
_entity.pdbx_description
1 polymer ?
#
loop_
_entity_poly.entity_id
_entity_poly.type
_entity_poly.pdbx_seq_one_letter_code
_entity_poly.pdbx_strand_id
1 'polypeptide(L)'
;MEEEEGSFLRRPKRMLEEEEGPKCDPVWRKGYRVSPEEVNNTYKIRLPCLENAILWNVTVDGVVIRKEPGQKGPVGGALLLPPTERVAFENYLRAIPRLHPEQITQDGVYTWIMYDGGQFVATRVDTPFEVGTVHNSLALSVGAHVINGAGELKKNGSSIAFNLESGSFMKPWLRSKERDRYCPTKKLEDYVEDKIRILFPGAFYLGRSFITQDAFPITQDVLDVYLHAGFRVVPLTAENIQKCEEMATMP
;
A
#
# COMPACT_ATOMS: atom_id res chain seq x y z
N MET A 1 37.81 -27.01 -66.83
CA MET A 1 38.08 -27.25 -65.41
C MET A 1 38.66 -25.94 -64.89
N GLU A 2 37.85 -25.00 -64.40
CA GLU A 2 37.08 -25.09 -63.13
C GLU A 2 38.11 -25.29 -61.99
N GLU A 3 38.29 -24.40 -61.02
CA GLU A 3 37.32 -23.76 -60.13
C GLU A 3 37.95 -22.57 -59.34
N GLU A 4 37.10 -21.57 -59.08
CA GLU A 4 36.88 -20.76 -57.85
C GLU A 4 38.05 -19.98 -57.20
N GLU A 5 38.08 -18.63 -57.20
CA GLU A 5 37.14 -17.67 -56.58
C GLU A 5 36.74 -17.99 -55.13
N GLY A 6 37.58 -17.58 -54.18
CA GLY A 6 37.25 -17.51 -52.75
C GLY A 6 37.57 -16.15 -52.18
N SER A 7 36.80 -15.13 -52.57
CA SER A 7 36.99 -13.75 -52.12
C SER A 7 36.88 -13.65 -50.59
N PHE A 8 37.92 -13.07 -50.01
CA PHE A 8 38.09 -12.75 -48.61
C PHE A 8 37.19 -11.56 -48.20
N LEU A 9 35.88 -11.67 -48.43
CA LEU A 9 34.90 -10.74 -47.89
C LEU A 9 34.74 -11.05 -46.41
N ARG A 10 35.60 -10.41 -45.60
CA ARG A 10 35.33 -10.15 -44.18
C ARG A 10 33.97 -9.45 -44.10
N ARG A 11 32.90 -10.21 -43.84
CA ARG A 11 31.67 -9.65 -43.31
C ARG A 11 32.07 -8.84 -42.08
N PRO A 12 31.73 -7.54 -41.98
CA PRO A 12 31.88 -6.85 -40.72
C PRO A 12 31.10 -7.68 -39.70
N LYS A 13 31.78 -8.08 -38.62
CA LYS A 13 31.14 -8.54 -37.39
C LYS A 13 30.04 -7.52 -37.16
N ARG A 14 28.78 -7.93 -37.36
CA ARG A 14 27.62 -7.18 -36.90
C ARG A 14 27.95 -6.91 -35.45
N MET A 15 28.27 -5.65 -35.13
CA MET A 15 28.29 -5.23 -33.74
C MET A 15 26.94 -5.68 -33.24
N LEU A 16 26.96 -6.66 -32.33
CA LEU A 16 25.81 -6.95 -31.52
C LEU A 16 25.46 -5.59 -30.95
N GLU A 17 24.36 -5.02 -31.43
CA GLU A 17 23.68 -3.94 -30.73
C GLU A 17 23.69 -4.42 -29.29
N GLU A 18 24.34 -3.66 -28.40
CA GLU A 18 24.15 -3.85 -26.97
C GLU A 18 22.63 -3.89 -26.83
N GLU A 19 22.09 -5.09 -26.59
CA GLU A 19 20.66 -5.24 -26.36
C GLU A 19 20.41 -4.35 -25.16
N GLU A 20 19.88 -3.14 -25.43
CA GLU A 20 19.54 -2.17 -24.41
C GLU A 20 18.67 -2.95 -23.44
N GLY A 21 19.26 -3.30 -22.29
CA GLY A 21 18.62 -4.21 -21.35
C GLY A 21 17.20 -3.73 -21.06
N PRO A 22 16.30 -4.65 -20.67
CA PRO A 22 14.88 -4.36 -20.50
C PRO A 22 14.65 -3.00 -19.85
N LYS A 23 14.11 -2.05 -20.62
CA LYS A 23 13.87 -0.68 -20.17
C LYS A 23 12.70 -0.72 -19.20
N CYS A 24 13.00 -0.74 -17.90
CA CYS A 24 11.99 -0.73 -16.84
C CYS A 24 11.23 0.60 -16.77
N ASP A 25 11.76 1.70 -17.32
CA ASP A 25 11.10 3.01 -17.33
C ASP A 25 9.71 3.00 -18.03
N PRO A 26 9.55 2.50 -19.28
CA PRO A 26 8.23 2.32 -19.89
C PRO A 26 7.24 1.49 -19.07
N VAL A 27 7.73 0.41 -18.42
CA VAL A 27 6.90 -0.45 -17.58
C VAL A 27 6.49 0.29 -16.30
N TRP A 28 7.44 0.97 -15.68
CA TRP A 28 7.24 1.76 -14.47
C TRP A 28 6.27 2.91 -14.70
N ARG A 29 6.44 3.68 -15.79
CA ARG A 29 5.53 4.77 -16.19
C ARG A 29 4.10 4.33 -16.43
N LYS A 30 3.89 3.10 -16.93
CA LYS A 30 2.54 2.55 -17.07
C LYS A 30 1.86 2.38 -15.71
N GLY A 31 2.64 2.02 -14.69
CA GLY A 31 2.20 1.92 -13.30
C GLY A 31 0.94 1.08 -13.09
N TYR A 32 0.42 1.10 -11.87
CA TYR A 32 -0.90 0.59 -11.55
C TYR A 32 -1.90 1.69 -11.88
N ARG A 33 -2.86 1.42 -12.78
CA ARG A 33 -3.89 2.40 -13.11
C ARG A 33 -4.92 2.44 -12.00
N VAL A 34 -5.09 3.61 -11.39
CA VAL A 34 -6.13 3.85 -10.41
C VAL A 34 -7.43 4.05 -11.17
N SER A 35 -8.39 3.13 -11.04
CA SER A 35 -9.70 3.34 -11.63
C SER A 35 -10.55 4.25 -10.74
N PRO A 36 -11.38 5.13 -11.32
CA PRO A 36 -12.38 5.90 -10.57
C PRO A 36 -13.34 5.02 -9.76
N GLU A 37 -13.57 3.78 -10.21
CA GLU A 37 -14.41 2.81 -9.50
C GLU A 37 -13.71 2.25 -8.27
N GLU A 38 -12.43 1.88 -8.31
CA GLU A 38 -11.68 1.45 -7.12
C GLU A 38 -11.61 2.54 -6.05
N VAL A 39 -11.43 3.77 -6.52
CA VAL A 39 -11.52 4.99 -5.74
C VAL A 39 -12.89 5.11 -5.05
N ASN A 40 -13.98 5.01 -5.80
CA ASN A 40 -15.35 5.09 -5.26
C ASN A 40 -15.70 3.91 -4.37
N ASN A 41 -15.12 2.75 -4.67
CA ASN A 41 -15.22 1.54 -3.89
C ASN A 41 -14.23 1.54 -2.72
N THR A 42 -13.48 2.61 -2.41
CA THR A 42 -12.69 2.70 -1.17
C THR A 42 -13.58 2.56 0.07
N TYR A 43 -14.87 2.91 -0.05
CA TYR A 43 -15.90 2.64 0.96
C TYR A 43 -16.23 1.13 1.12
N LYS A 44 -16.01 0.33 0.07
CA LYS A 44 -16.39 -1.10 -0.04
C LYS A 44 -15.20 -2.07 0.07
N ILE A 45 -14.05 -1.71 -0.51
CA ILE A 45 -12.99 -2.65 -0.93
C ILE A 45 -12.15 -3.16 0.25
N ARG A 46 -12.11 -2.48 1.39
CA ARG A 46 -11.49 -3.02 2.60
C ARG A 46 -12.21 -2.50 3.81
N LEU A 47 -13.38 -3.08 4.09
CA LEU A 47 -13.96 -2.88 5.41
C LEU A 47 -12.95 -3.42 6.44
N PRO A 48 -12.47 -2.58 7.37
CA PRO A 48 -11.45 -2.95 8.35
C PRO A 48 -11.83 -4.18 9.18
N CYS A 49 -13.12 -4.49 9.24
CA CYS A 49 -13.67 -5.56 10.03
C CYS A 49 -13.14 -6.97 9.66
N LEU A 50 -12.90 -7.28 8.37
CA LEU A 50 -12.57 -8.66 7.96
C LEU A 50 -11.07 -8.92 7.94
N GLU A 51 -10.27 -7.96 7.47
CA GLU A 51 -8.81 -8.10 7.40
C GLU A 51 -8.11 -7.71 8.71
N ASN A 52 -8.70 -6.78 9.48
CA ASN A 52 -8.09 -6.19 10.68
C ASN A 52 -8.97 -6.34 11.93
N ALA A 53 -9.62 -7.49 12.10
CA ALA A 53 -10.36 -7.80 13.32
C ALA A 53 -9.47 -7.56 14.56
N ILE A 54 -9.97 -6.76 15.51
CA ILE A 54 -9.30 -6.42 16.77
C ILE A 54 -9.37 -7.64 17.67
N LEU A 55 -8.40 -8.55 17.64
CA LEU A 55 -8.42 -9.77 18.46
C LEU A 55 -8.10 -9.55 19.96
N TRP A 56 -8.35 -8.35 20.50
CA TRP A 56 -7.84 -7.88 21.79
C TRP A 56 -8.96 -7.59 22.79
N ASN A 57 -8.57 -7.49 24.06
CA ASN A 57 -9.42 -6.99 25.13
C ASN A 57 -9.59 -5.47 24.99
N VAL A 58 -10.65 -5.01 24.33
CA VAL A 58 -10.96 -3.57 24.20
C VAL A 58 -12.19 -3.22 25.02
N THR A 59 -12.17 -2.08 25.70
CA THR A 59 -13.34 -1.58 26.43
C THR A 59 -13.98 -0.49 25.59
N VAL A 60 -15.21 -0.71 25.15
CA VAL A 60 -15.97 0.29 24.36
C VAL A 60 -17.19 0.66 25.18
N ASP A 61 -17.34 1.94 25.52
CA ASP A 61 -18.47 2.44 26.34
C ASP A 61 -18.70 1.65 27.64
N GLY A 62 -17.61 1.23 28.29
CA GLY A 62 -17.65 0.44 29.52
C GLY A 62 -17.86 -1.07 29.31
N VAL A 63 -18.05 -1.54 28.08
CA VAL A 63 -18.17 -2.95 27.72
C VAL A 63 -16.80 -3.52 27.36
N VAL A 64 -16.30 -4.47 28.15
CA VAL A 64 -15.04 -5.16 27.87
C VAL A 64 -15.28 -6.29 26.87
N ILE A 65 -14.81 -6.12 25.65
CA ILE A 65 -14.83 -7.10 24.57
C ILE A 65 -13.58 -7.95 24.71
N ARG A 66 -13.69 -9.24 25.07
CA ARG A 66 -12.54 -10.14 25.29
C ARG A 66 -12.56 -11.34 24.36
N LYS A 67 -11.37 -11.90 24.10
CA LYS A 67 -11.25 -13.26 23.56
C LYS A 67 -11.35 -14.26 24.70
N GLU A 68 -12.39 -15.10 24.68
CA GLU A 68 -12.59 -16.10 25.73
C GLU A 68 -11.55 -17.23 25.64
N PRO A 69 -11.01 -17.71 26.77
CA PRO A 69 -10.10 -18.86 26.77
C PRO A 69 -10.74 -20.09 26.11
N GLY A 70 -10.08 -20.67 25.10
CA GLY A 70 -10.53 -21.90 24.43
C GLY A 70 -11.40 -21.70 23.17
N GLN A 71 -11.72 -20.47 22.80
CA GLN A 71 -12.40 -20.19 21.54
C GLN A 71 -11.51 -20.52 20.33
N LYS A 72 -11.94 -21.49 19.51
CA LYS A 72 -11.31 -21.83 18.23
C LYS A 72 -12.01 -21.04 17.11
N GLY A 73 -11.22 -20.31 16.31
CA GLY A 73 -11.70 -19.39 15.27
C GLY A 73 -11.41 -17.92 15.60
N PRO A 74 -11.79 -16.98 14.73
CA PRO A 74 -11.62 -15.55 14.98
C PRO A 74 -12.55 -15.03 16.10
N VAL A 75 -13.34 -15.87 16.77
CA VAL A 75 -14.31 -15.41 17.76
C VAL A 75 -13.59 -14.90 19.01
N GLY A 76 -13.91 -13.65 19.38
CA GLY A 76 -13.22 -12.89 20.42
C GLY A 76 -12.45 -11.70 19.84
N GLY A 77 -12.95 -10.49 20.09
CA GLY A 77 -12.40 -9.26 19.52
C GLY A 77 -13.45 -8.23 19.11
N ALA A 78 -13.03 -7.14 18.48
CA ALA A 78 -13.90 -6.11 17.94
C ALA A 78 -13.68 -5.88 16.44
N LEU A 79 -14.69 -5.37 15.77
CA LEU A 79 -14.69 -4.93 14.38
C LEU A 79 -14.77 -3.42 14.36
N LEU A 80 -14.01 -2.79 13.48
CA LEU A 80 -14.14 -1.37 13.20
C LEU A 80 -14.95 -1.20 11.91
N LEU A 81 -16.21 -0.78 12.07
CA LEU A 81 -17.11 -0.50 10.95
C LEU A 81 -17.00 0.97 10.55
N PRO A 82 -17.09 1.30 9.25
CA PRO A 82 -17.08 2.68 8.80
C PRO A 82 -18.30 3.47 9.29
N PRO A 83 -18.24 4.81 9.20
CA PRO A 83 -19.41 5.66 9.39
C PRO A 83 -20.57 5.21 8.51
N THR A 84 -21.80 5.33 9.04
CA THR A 84 -23.02 5.02 8.28
C THR A 84 -23.23 5.97 7.12
N GLU A 85 -22.77 7.22 7.27
CA GLU A 85 -22.83 8.24 6.23
C GLU A 85 -21.55 8.25 5.41
N ARG A 86 -21.68 8.00 4.10
CA ARG A 86 -20.55 8.02 3.15
C ARG A 86 -19.76 9.33 3.22
N VAL A 87 -20.44 10.47 3.39
CA VAL A 87 -19.79 11.80 3.48
C VAL A 87 -18.86 11.91 4.67
N ALA A 88 -19.19 11.30 5.82
CA ALA A 88 -18.32 11.28 6.99
C ALA A 88 -17.04 10.49 6.72
N PHE A 89 -17.15 9.33 6.05
CA PHE A 89 -15.99 8.56 5.61
C PHE A 89 -15.12 9.33 4.61
N GLU A 90 -15.71 9.96 3.60
CA GLU A 90 -14.97 10.76 2.62
C GLU A 90 -14.26 11.96 3.28
N ASN A 91 -14.90 12.62 4.24
CA ASN A 91 -14.30 13.70 5.01
C ASN A 91 -13.12 13.21 5.84
N TYR A 92 -13.25 12.04 6.49
CA TYR A 92 -12.14 11.40 7.20
C TYR A 92 -10.95 11.15 6.27
N LEU A 93 -11.18 10.56 5.09
CA LEU A 93 -10.11 10.32 4.11
C LEU A 93 -9.42 11.62 3.66
N ARG A 94 -10.20 12.67 3.36
CA ARG A 94 -9.68 13.98 2.95
C ARG A 94 -8.91 14.71 4.05
N ALA A 95 -9.19 14.40 5.32
CA ALA A 95 -8.51 14.98 6.47
C ALA A 95 -7.14 14.37 6.75
N ILE A 96 -6.80 13.23 6.13
CA ILE A 96 -5.50 12.59 6.30
C ILE A 96 -4.38 13.52 5.79
N PRO A 97 -3.41 13.90 6.64
CA PRO A 97 -2.33 14.79 6.25
C PRO A 97 -1.50 14.23 5.10
N ARG A 98 -1.06 15.12 4.21
CA ARG A 98 -0.18 14.78 3.08
C ARG A 98 1.18 15.40 3.33
N LEU A 99 2.19 14.56 3.27
CA LEU A 99 3.59 14.90 3.50
C LEU A 99 4.38 14.62 2.23
N HIS A 100 5.02 15.65 1.72
CA HIS A 100 6.08 15.56 0.72
C HIS A 100 7.42 15.18 1.39
N PRO A 101 8.43 14.71 0.64
CA PRO A 101 9.68 14.21 1.21
C PRO A 101 10.33 15.14 2.24
N GLU A 102 10.38 16.44 1.96
CA GLU A 102 10.95 17.47 2.81
C GLU A 102 10.18 17.72 4.12
N GLN A 103 8.92 17.27 4.19
CA GLN A 103 8.07 17.42 5.36
C GLN A 103 8.19 16.23 6.32
N ILE A 104 8.84 15.12 5.90
CA ILE A 104 9.08 13.93 6.74
C ILE A 104 10.27 14.18 7.67
N THR A 105 10.04 15.01 8.68
CA THR A 105 11.07 15.47 9.63
C THR A 105 11.05 14.71 10.95
N GLN A 106 9.89 14.16 11.33
CA GLN A 106 9.71 13.44 12.59
C GLN A 106 9.96 11.93 12.44
N ASP A 107 10.44 11.31 13.51
CA ASP A 107 10.53 9.84 13.57
C ASP A 107 9.13 9.22 13.58
N GLY A 108 9.01 8.06 12.94
CA GLY A 108 7.73 7.38 12.79
C GLY A 108 7.68 6.43 11.62
N VAL A 109 6.52 5.80 11.45
CA VAL A 109 6.17 5.02 10.26
C VAL A 109 5.21 5.84 9.40
N TYR A 110 5.39 5.74 8.11
CA TYR A 110 4.66 6.50 7.11
C TYR A 110 4.20 5.54 6.01
N THR A 111 2.97 5.71 5.58
CA THR A 111 2.45 5.04 4.40
C THR A 111 2.62 5.98 3.21
N TRP A 112 3.17 5.48 2.10
CA TRP A 112 3.56 6.32 0.97
C TRP A 112 3.13 5.75 -0.38
N ILE A 113 2.95 6.65 -1.33
CA ILE A 113 2.80 6.35 -2.75
C ILE A 113 3.74 7.22 -3.58
N MET A 114 4.14 6.66 -4.72
CA MET A 114 4.76 7.35 -5.82
C MET A 114 3.83 7.26 -7.01
N TYR A 115 3.50 8.38 -7.63
CA TYR A 115 2.43 8.47 -8.61
C TYR A 115 2.78 9.38 -9.80
N ASP A 116 2.00 9.25 -10.87
CA ASP A 116 2.01 10.08 -12.08
C ASP A 116 3.41 10.49 -12.57
N GLY A 117 4.31 9.51 -12.65
CA GLY A 117 5.67 9.69 -13.17
C GLY A 117 6.73 10.08 -12.14
N GLY A 118 6.48 9.82 -10.86
CA GLY A 118 7.49 9.91 -9.79
C GLY A 118 7.21 10.94 -8.70
N GLN A 119 6.03 11.57 -8.71
CA GLN A 119 5.61 12.43 -7.60
C GLN A 119 5.45 11.58 -6.34
N PHE A 120 5.80 12.14 -5.18
CA PHE A 120 5.77 11.41 -3.91
C PHE A 120 4.85 12.09 -2.92
N VAL A 121 4.04 11.29 -2.24
CA VAL A 121 3.27 11.71 -1.07
C VAL A 121 3.23 10.58 -0.06
N ALA A 122 3.28 10.96 1.22
CA ALA A 122 3.11 10.06 2.34
C ALA A 122 2.14 10.63 3.37
N THR A 123 1.67 9.79 4.28
CA THR A 123 1.06 10.20 5.53
C THR A 123 1.69 9.43 6.67
N ARG A 124 1.72 10.01 7.86
CA ARG A 124 2.12 9.31 9.07
C ARG A 124 1.09 8.21 9.39
N VAL A 125 1.59 7.08 9.86
CA VAL A 125 0.79 6.00 10.44
C VAL A 125 0.70 6.26 11.93
N ASP A 126 -0.51 6.49 12.42
CA ASP A 126 -0.77 6.74 13.84
C ASP A 126 -1.50 5.57 14.51
N THR A 127 -2.02 4.62 13.72
CA THR A 127 -2.82 3.51 14.22
C THR A 127 -2.50 2.23 13.44
N PRO A 128 -2.71 1.04 14.04
CA PRO A 128 -2.49 -0.23 13.35
C PRO A 128 -3.61 -0.59 12.37
N PHE A 129 -4.75 0.11 12.42
CA PHE A 129 -5.91 -0.27 11.64
C PHE A 129 -5.82 0.13 10.17
N GLU A 130 -5.07 1.21 9.88
CA GLU A 130 -4.96 1.80 8.54
C GLU A 130 -6.30 1.86 7.80
N VAL A 131 -7.37 2.17 8.55
CA VAL A 131 -8.74 2.07 8.07
C VAL A 131 -8.94 2.96 6.86
N GLY A 132 -9.48 2.35 5.81
CA GLY A 132 -9.57 2.98 4.51
C GLY A 132 -8.20 3.03 3.86
N THR A 133 -7.64 1.86 3.50
CA THR A 133 -6.53 1.69 2.53
C THR A 133 -5.71 2.96 2.38
N VAL A 134 -4.84 3.29 3.35
CA VAL A 134 -4.19 4.60 3.42
C VAL A 134 -3.54 4.98 2.09
N HIS A 135 -3.02 4.00 1.34
CA HIS A 135 -2.58 4.18 -0.06
C HIS A 135 -3.67 4.70 -1.02
N ASN A 136 -4.89 4.16 -1.00
CA ASN A 136 -6.00 4.65 -1.82
C ASN A 136 -6.43 6.05 -1.38
N SER A 137 -6.43 6.33 -0.06
CA SER A 137 -6.72 7.69 0.43
C SER A 137 -5.70 8.70 -0.09
N LEU A 138 -4.42 8.35 -0.04
CA LEU A 138 -3.36 9.15 -0.62
C LEU A 138 -3.58 9.34 -2.13
N ALA A 139 -3.83 8.26 -2.87
CA ALA A 139 -4.08 8.31 -4.31
C ALA A 139 -5.27 9.22 -4.65
N LEU A 140 -6.34 9.11 -3.90
CA LEU A 140 -7.53 9.97 -3.98
C LEU A 140 -7.21 11.43 -3.75
N SER A 141 -6.51 11.71 -2.66
CA SER A 141 -6.24 13.07 -2.20
C SER A 141 -5.35 13.86 -3.15
N VAL A 142 -4.52 13.18 -3.94
CA VAL A 142 -3.64 13.79 -4.95
C VAL A 142 -4.18 13.63 -6.37
N GLY A 143 -5.34 12.99 -6.56
CA GLY A 143 -5.91 12.72 -7.87
C GLY A 143 -5.01 11.85 -8.75
N ALA A 144 -4.32 10.87 -8.16
CA ALA A 144 -3.40 9.99 -8.87
C ALA A 144 -4.14 9.15 -9.91
N HIS A 145 -3.63 9.13 -11.14
CA HIS A 145 -4.14 8.27 -12.21
C HIS A 145 -3.36 6.96 -12.27
N VAL A 146 -2.08 7.03 -11.91
CA VAL A 146 -1.14 5.94 -11.99
C VAL A 146 -0.29 5.89 -10.73
N ILE A 147 -0.17 4.72 -10.10
CA ILE A 147 0.76 4.46 -9.00
C ILE A 147 1.99 3.74 -9.55
N ASN A 148 3.16 4.36 -9.40
CA ASN A 148 4.44 3.82 -9.84
C ASN A 148 5.25 3.18 -8.70
N GLY A 149 4.82 3.38 -7.44
CA GLY A 149 5.42 2.80 -6.25
C GLY A 149 4.50 2.98 -5.04
N ALA A 150 4.49 2.05 -4.10
CA ALA A 150 3.76 2.21 -2.85
C ALA A 150 4.28 1.27 -1.76
N GLY A 151 4.22 1.72 -0.51
CA GLY A 151 4.65 0.88 0.60
C GLY A 151 4.63 1.66 1.89
N GLU A 152 5.56 1.30 2.77
CA GLU A 152 5.77 1.94 4.05
C GLU A 152 7.20 2.47 4.14
N LEU A 153 7.39 3.51 4.94
CA LEU A 153 8.66 4.18 5.20
C LEU A 153 8.78 4.35 6.71
N LYS A 154 9.90 3.93 7.29
CA LYS A 154 10.22 4.15 8.70
C LYS A 154 11.40 5.09 8.83
N LYS A 155 11.21 6.19 9.55
CA LYS A 155 12.24 7.17 9.88
C LYS A 155 12.67 7.02 11.34
N ASN A 156 13.98 7.00 11.56
CA ASN A 156 14.61 7.01 12.88
C ASN A 156 15.89 7.85 12.83
N GLY A 157 15.85 9.06 13.40
CA GLY A 157 16.92 10.05 13.26
C GLY A 157 17.17 10.36 11.78
N SER A 158 18.42 10.24 11.33
CA SER A 158 18.79 10.42 9.92
C SER A 158 18.55 9.20 9.03
N SER A 159 18.12 8.08 9.61
CA SER A 159 17.95 6.81 8.91
C SER A 159 16.54 6.66 8.36
N ILE A 160 16.45 6.22 7.11
CA ILE A 160 15.19 5.89 6.44
C ILE A 160 15.26 4.45 5.93
N ALA A 161 14.34 3.62 6.43
CA ALA A 161 14.06 2.31 5.86
C ALA A 161 12.74 2.36 5.11
N PHE A 162 12.61 1.60 4.02
CA PHE A 162 11.36 1.51 3.27
C PHE A 162 11.08 0.09 2.79
N ASN A 163 9.83 -0.17 2.41
CA ASN A 163 9.42 -1.42 1.77
C ASN A 163 8.52 -1.14 0.56
N LEU A 164 8.19 -2.19 -0.20
CA LEU A 164 7.26 -2.17 -1.34
C LEU A 164 6.04 -3.06 -1.07
N GLU A 165 5.65 -3.21 0.20
CA GLU A 165 4.71 -4.22 0.67
C GLU A 165 3.23 -3.82 0.49
N SER A 166 2.92 -2.74 -0.24
CA SER A 166 1.54 -2.31 -0.47
C SER A 166 0.71 -3.42 -1.14
N GLY A 167 -0.21 -3.98 -0.37
CA GLY A 167 -1.15 -4.99 -0.86
C GLY A 167 -2.17 -4.44 -1.85
N SER A 168 -2.38 -3.11 -1.90
CA SER A 168 -3.30 -2.45 -2.82
C SER A 168 -2.69 -2.24 -4.20
N PHE A 169 -1.45 -1.74 -4.27
CA PHE A 169 -0.87 -1.32 -5.53
C PHE A 169 0.33 -2.18 -5.92
N MET A 170 1.34 -2.31 -5.05
CA MET A 170 2.57 -3.00 -5.45
C MET A 170 2.38 -4.49 -5.64
N LYS A 171 1.75 -5.22 -4.70
CA LYS A 171 1.61 -6.69 -4.84
C LYS A 171 0.82 -7.10 -6.09
N PRO A 172 -0.34 -6.51 -6.41
CA PRO A 172 -1.05 -6.81 -7.65
C PRO A 172 -0.24 -6.41 -8.89
N TRP A 173 0.45 -5.28 -8.82
CA TRP A 173 1.26 -4.77 -9.92
C TRP A 173 2.43 -5.73 -10.19
N LEU A 174 3.21 -6.11 -9.18
CA LEU A 174 4.34 -7.02 -9.29
C LEU A 174 3.94 -8.44 -9.72
N ARG A 175 2.72 -8.90 -9.39
CA ARG A 175 2.22 -10.24 -9.79
C ARG A 175 1.68 -10.30 -11.23
N SER A 176 1.62 -9.17 -11.94
CA SER A 176 1.08 -9.10 -13.30
C SER A 176 2.03 -9.73 -14.33
N LYS A 177 1.61 -10.87 -14.91
CA LYS A 177 2.39 -11.63 -15.92
C LYS A 177 2.71 -10.85 -17.20
N GLU A 178 1.98 -9.78 -17.51
CA GLU A 178 2.17 -8.99 -18.73
C GLU A 178 3.53 -8.25 -18.75
N ARG A 179 4.22 -8.15 -17.61
CA ARG A 179 5.45 -7.35 -17.47
C ARG A 179 6.73 -8.12 -17.43
N ASP A 180 6.71 -9.36 -16.95
CA ASP A 180 7.94 -10.16 -16.84
C ASP A 180 8.64 -10.33 -18.20
N ARG A 181 7.91 -10.16 -19.31
CA ARG A 181 8.45 -10.13 -20.67
C ARG A 181 9.28 -8.87 -21.00
N TYR A 182 9.09 -7.76 -20.30
CA TYR A 182 9.68 -6.44 -20.60
C TYR A 182 10.54 -5.85 -19.47
N CYS A 183 10.22 -6.17 -18.22
CA CYS A 183 11.02 -5.81 -17.05
C CYS A 183 10.72 -6.87 -15.97
N PRO A 184 11.68 -7.79 -15.70
CA PRO A 184 11.52 -8.78 -14.65
C PRO A 184 11.16 -8.11 -13.32
N THR A 185 10.27 -8.74 -12.54
CA THR A 185 9.79 -8.23 -11.25
C THR A 185 10.92 -7.64 -10.38
N LYS A 186 12.03 -8.37 -10.19
CA LYS A 186 13.16 -7.89 -9.38
C LYS A 186 13.80 -6.61 -9.93
N LYS A 187 13.94 -6.49 -11.27
CA LYS A 187 14.45 -5.26 -11.88
C LYS A 187 13.50 -4.08 -11.70
N LEU A 188 12.18 -4.32 -11.66
CA LEU A 188 11.20 -3.27 -11.38
C LEU A 188 11.29 -2.82 -9.92
N GLU A 189 11.42 -3.75 -8.97
CA GLU A 189 11.67 -3.44 -7.56
C GLU A 189 12.93 -2.58 -7.41
N ASP A 190 14.06 -3.03 -7.97
CA ASP A 190 15.33 -2.29 -7.93
C ASP A 190 15.15 -0.88 -8.54
N TYR A 191 14.39 -0.77 -9.63
CA TYR A 191 14.10 0.52 -10.25
C TYR A 191 13.29 1.46 -9.34
N VAL A 192 12.29 0.94 -8.61
CA VAL A 192 11.52 1.74 -7.63
C VAL A 192 12.39 2.09 -6.43
N GLU A 193 13.23 1.17 -5.95
CA GLU A 193 14.20 1.44 -4.88
C GLU A 193 15.12 2.62 -5.25
N ASP A 194 15.63 2.65 -6.47
CA ASP A 194 16.48 3.74 -6.96
C ASP A 194 15.73 5.08 -6.99
N LYS A 195 14.44 5.09 -7.40
CA LYS A 195 13.61 6.30 -7.32
C LYS A 195 13.44 6.80 -5.89
N ILE A 196 13.26 5.89 -4.92
CA ILE A 196 13.16 6.26 -3.51
C ILE A 196 14.50 6.82 -2.99
N ARG A 197 15.64 6.23 -3.37
CA ARG A 197 16.97 6.72 -2.97
C ARG A 197 17.31 8.10 -3.52
N ILE A 198 16.74 8.50 -4.66
CA ILE A 198 16.85 9.87 -5.18
C ILE A 198 16.13 10.85 -4.26
N LEU A 199 14.94 10.50 -3.75
CA LEU A 199 14.16 11.35 -2.84
C LEU A 199 14.73 11.36 -1.42
N PHE A 200 15.26 10.22 -0.98
CA PHE A 200 15.81 10.01 0.36
C PHE A 200 17.21 9.40 0.26
N PRO A 201 18.26 10.23 0.06
CA PRO A 201 19.63 9.74 -0.02
C PRO A 201 20.03 8.92 1.21
N GLY A 202 20.53 7.71 0.98
CA GLY A 202 20.90 6.77 2.04
C GLY A 202 19.76 5.87 2.55
N ALA A 203 18.55 5.98 1.98
CA ALA A 203 17.46 5.06 2.30
C ALA A 203 17.76 3.62 1.85
N PHE A 204 17.32 2.64 2.65
CA PHE A 204 17.54 1.22 2.38
C PHE A 204 16.24 0.40 2.46
N TYR A 205 16.21 -0.68 1.68
CA TYR A 205 15.06 -1.55 1.57
C TYR A 205 15.01 -2.59 2.70
N LEU A 206 13.83 -2.82 3.25
CA LEU A 206 13.52 -3.91 4.18
C LEU A 206 12.21 -4.58 3.76
N GLY A 207 12.27 -5.83 3.31
CA GLY A 207 11.09 -6.61 2.85
C GLY A 207 10.19 -7.11 3.98
N ARG A 208 9.70 -6.21 4.85
CA ARG A 208 8.71 -6.50 5.89
C ARG A 208 7.93 -5.25 6.24
N SER A 209 6.70 -5.44 6.73
CA SER A 209 5.90 -4.33 7.25
C SER A 209 6.53 -3.76 8.54
N PHE A 210 6.47 -2.44 8.67
CA PHE A 210 6.77 -1.66 9.86
C PHE A 210 5.53 -1.43 10.73
N ILE A 211 4.34 -1.70 10.19
CA ILE A 211 3.07 -1.57 10.87
C ILE A 211 2.77 -2.91 11.52
N THR A 212 3.30 -3.09 12.71
CA THR A 212 3.07 -4.29 13.52
C THR A 212 2.28 -3.93 14.77
N GLN A 213 1.60 -4.93 15.34
CA GLN A 213 0.87 -4.76 16.59
C GLN A 213 1.77 -4.25 17.73
N ASP A 214 3.02 -4.70 17.77
CA ASP A 214 4.00 -4.24 18.77
C ASP A 214 4.42 -2.79 18.55
N ALA A 215 4.45 -2.33 17.30
CA ALA A 215 4.83 -0.95 16.95
C ALA A 215 3.67 0.04 17.17
N PHE A 216 2.43 -0.42 17.00
CA PHE A 216 1.21 0.37 17.11
C PHE A 216 0.18 -0.36 17.98
N PRO A 217 0.33 -0.32 19.32
CA PRO A 217 -0.64 -0.94 20.20
C PRO A 217 -2.00 -0.25 20.06
N ILE A 218 -3.06 -1.06 20.05
CA ILE A 218 -4.44 -0.55 20.04
C ILE A 218 -4.76 -0.06 21.46
N THR A 219 -4.80 1.26 21.65
CA THR A 219 -5.18 1.91 22.91
C THR A 219 -6.58 2.53 22.79
N GLN A 220 -7.15 2.97 23.92
CA GLN A 220 -8.41 3.72 23.90
C GLN A 220 -8.28 5.00 23.07
N ASP A 221 -7.18 5.75 23.23
CA ASP A 221 -6.93 6.98 22.45
C ASP A 221 -6.95 6.71 20.95
N VAL A 222 -6.40 5.56 20.50
CA VAL A 222 -6.46 5.13 19.10
C VAL A 222 -7.91 4.88 18.67
N LEU A 223 -8.71 4.21 19.50
CA LEU A 223 -10.13 3.97 19.20
C LEU A 223 -10.92 5.28 19.15
N ASP A 224 -10.64 6.22 20.05
CA ASP A 224 -11.33 7.49 20.14
C ASP A 224 -11.14 8.33 18.87
N VAL A 225 -9.98 8.27 18.21
CA VAL A 225 -9.78 8.91 16.89
C VAL A 225 -10.81 8.41 15.88
N TYR A 226 -11.08 7.10 15.87
CA TYR A 226 -12.05 6.49 14.97
C TYR A 226 -13.49 6.81 15.37
N LEU A 227 -13.81 6.71 16.66
CA LEU A 227 -15.14 7.02 17.16
C LEU A 227 -15.52 8.49 16.87
N HIS A 228 -14.59 9.43 17.06
CA HIS A 228 -14.81 10.84 16.71
C HIS A 228 -14.98 11.07 15.20
N ALA A 229 -14.36 10.24 14.36
CA ALA A 229 -14.56 10.24 12.91
C ALA A 229 -15.85 9.53 12.46
N GLY A 230 -16.68 9.05 13.40
CA GLY A 230 -17.96 8.41 13.14
C GLY A 230 -17.88 6.91 12.87
N PHE A 231 -16.70 6.29 13.02
CA PHE A 231 -16.57 4.85 12.94
C PHE A 231 -17.22 4.19 14.16
N ARG A 232 -17.57 2.91 14.04
CA ARG A 232 -18.22 2.14 15.10
C ARG A 232 -17.37 0.94 15.45
N VAL A 233 -17.08 0.77 16.73
CA VAL A 233 -16.41 -0.43 17.24
C VAL A 233 -17.49 -1.39 17.72
N VAL A 234 -17.61 -2.57 17.10
CA VAL A 234 -18.63 -3.57 17.47
C VAL A 234 -17.97 -4.90 17.84
N PRO A 235 -18.57 -5.75 18.67
CA PRO A 235 -18.01 -7.07 18.96
C PRO A 235 -17.88 -7.93 17.70
N LEU A 236 -16.83 -8.73 17.62
CA LEU A 236 -16.59 -9.69 16.56
C LEU A 236 -17.50 -10.92 16.74
N THR A 237 -18.70 -10.82 16.19
CA THR A 237 -19.73 -11.86 16.17
C THR A 237 -20.05 -12.27 14.74
N ALA A 238 -20.62 -13.46 14.53
CA ALA A 238 -21.07 -13.89 13.21
C ALA A 238 -22.06 -12.89 12.59
N GLU A 239 -22.97 -12.34 13.39
CA GLU A 239 -23.91 -11.31 12.95
C GLU A 239 -23.21 -10.03 12.48
N ASN A 240 -22.21 -9.54 13.22
CA ASN A 240 -21.49 -8.32 12.82
C ASN A 240 -20.52 -8.55 11.65
N ILE A 241 -19.99 -9.76 11.50
CA ILE A 241 -19.25 -10.19 10.30
C ILE A 241 -20.18 -10.12 9.08
N GLN A 242 -21.36 -10.73 9.16
CA GLN A 242 -22.34 -10.70 8.08
C GLN A 242 -22.77 -9.28 7.72
N LYS A 243 -23.09 -8.44 8.72
CA LYS A 243 -23.38 -7.01 8.48
C LYS A 243 -22.24 -6.31 7.75
N CYS A 244 -21.00 -6.68 8.07
CA CYS A 244 -19.86 -6.12 7.38
C CYS A 244 -19.79 -6.57 5.91
N GLU A 245 -19.97 -7.86 5.64
CA GLU A 245 -20.03 -8.40 4.27
C GLU A 245 -21.16 -7.74 3.45
N GLU A 246 -22.32 -7.52 4.05
CA GLU A 246 -23.44 -6.82 3.42
C GLU A 246 -23.05 -5.38 3.04
N MET A 247 -22.40 -4.63 3.93
CA MET A 247 -21.92 -3.27 3.64
C MET A 247 -20.90 -3.23 2.50
N ALA A 248 -20.07 -4.28 2.33
CA ALA A 248 -19.10 -4.36 1.24
C ALA A 248 -19.77 -4.53 -0.14
N THR A 249 -21.01 -5.01 -0.17
CA THR A 249 -21.75 -5.30 -1.41
C THR A 249 -22.80 -4.25 -1.77
N MET A 250 -23.07 -3.27 -0.89
CA MET A 250 -24.02 -2.19 -1.17
C MET A 250 -23.55 -1.34 -2.38
N PRO A 251 -24.45 -0.98 -3.32
CA PRO A 251 -24.12 -0.25 -4.55
C PRO A 251 -23.60 1.18 -4.31
#